data_AF-A0AAE3NT60-F1
#
_entry.id   AF-A0AAE3NT60-F1
#
_cell.length_a   1.000
_cell.length_b   1.000
_cell.length_c   1.000
_cell.angle_alpha   90.00
_cell.angle_beta   90.00
_cell.angle_gamma   90.00
#
_symmetry.space_group_name_H-M   'P 1'
#
loop_
_entity.id
_entity.type
_entity.pdbx_description
1 polymer ?
#
loop_
_entity_poly.entity_id
_entity_poly.type
_entity_poly.pdbx_seq_one_letter_code
_entity_poly.pdbx_strand_id
1 'polypeptide(L)' 'MTDTPVSEMSFEQAMRELEAVVGQLESGDVELEKSIQLYERGAALKKRCEEKLKEAEEKVAAITFDETGAPKGTTPVDTQ' A
#
# COMPACT_ATOMS: atom_id res chain seq x y z
N MET A 1 -13.16 -10.49 6.40
CA MET A 1 -12.25 -10.19 5.27
C MET A 1 -13.00 -9.23 4.37
N THR A 2 -12.39 -8.09 4.02
CA THR A 2 -13.03 -7.10 3.14
C THR A 2 -13.16 -7.67 1.74
N ASP A 3 -14.31 -7.46 1.08
CA ASP A 3 -14.54 -7.84 -0.32
C ASP A 3 -13.70 -7.03 -1.34
N THR A 4 -12.91 -6.07 -0.86
CA THR A 4 -12.09 -5.21 -1.71
C THR A 4 -10.89 -5.99 -2.29
N PRO A 5 -10.67 -5.96 -3.62
CA PRO A 5 -9.45 -6.48 -4.23
C PRO A 5 -8.20 -5.76 -3.69
N VAL A 6 -7.08 -6.48 -3.49
CA VAL A 6 -5.82 -5.88 -2.98
C VAL A 6 -5.37 -4.67 -3.81
N SER A 7 -5.53 -4.76 -5.12
CA SER A 7 -5.18 -3.70 -6.07
C SER A 7 -5.93 -2.38 -5.84
N GLU A 8 -7.09 -2.44 -5.18
CA GLU A 8 -7.97 -1.30 -4.93
C GLU A 8 -7.86 -0.78 -3.49
N MET A 9 -7.14 -1.48 -2.61
CA MET A 9 -7.00 -1.07 -1.22
C MET A 9 -6.19 0.21 -1.05
N SER A 10 -6.60 1.05 -0.11
CA SER A 10 -5.73 2.08 0.47
C SER A 10 -4.58 1.45 1.25
N PHE A 11 -3.51 2.23 1.51
CA PHE A 11 -2.39 1.78 2.36
C PHE A 11 -2.89 1.29 3.72
N GLU A 12 -3.75 2.07 4.38
CA GLU A 12 -4.32 1.75 5.70
C GLU A 12 -5.13 0.46 5.72
N GLN A 13 -5.90 0.18 4.65
CA GLN A 13 -6.63 -1.08 4.53
C GLN A 13 -5.69 -2.26 4.31
N ALA A 14 -4.72 -2.11 3.40
CA ALA A 14 -3.75 -3.17 3.11
C ALA A 14 -2.88 -3.50 4.32
N MET A 15 -2.46 -2.48 5.09
CA MET A 15 -1.65 -2.66 6.30
C MET A 15 -2.43 -3.40 7.40
N ARG A 16 -3.66 -2.96 7.70
CA ARG A 16 -4.50 -3.64 8.71
C ARG A 16 -4.77 -5.10 8.35
N GLU A 17 -5.02 -5.38 7.07
CA GLU A 17 -5.23 -6.76 6.64
C GLU A 17 -3.92 -7.58 6.71
N LEU A 18 -2.77 -6.97 6.36
CA LEU A 18 -1.47 -7.62 6.46
C LEU A 18 -1.15 -8.01 7.91
N GLU A 19 -1.39 -7.12 8.87
CA GLU A 19 -1.24 -7.40 10.30
C GLU A 19 -2.13 -8.57 10.74
N ALA A 20 -3.38 -8.61 10.28
CA ALA A 20 -4.30 -9.70 10.59
C ALA A 20 -3.86 -11.04 9.96
N VAL A 21 -3.27 -11.01 8.77
CA VAL A 21 -2.71 -12.20 8.10
C VAL A 21 -1.48 -12.71 8.86
N VAL A 22 -0.56 -11.82 9.23
CA VAL A 22 0.65 -12.16 10.00
C VAL A 22 0.25 -12.76 11.35
N GLY A 23 -0.69 -12.14 12.07
CA GLY A 23 -1.16 -12.66 13.35
C GLY A 23 -1.78 -14.06 13.25
N GLN A 24 -2.46 -14.39 12.14
CA GLN A 24 -2.97 -15.75 11.90
C GLN A 24 -1.83 -16.74 11.60
N LEU A 25 -0.83 -16.35 10.82
CA LEU A 25 0.32 -17.21 10.54
C LEU A 25 1.15 -17.49 11.80
N GLU A 26 1.30 -16.49 12.67
CA GLU A 26 2.04 -16.60 13.93
C GLU A 26 1.32 -17.44 14.99
N SER A 27 -0.01 -17.54 14.94
CA SER A 27 -0.74 -18.35 15.90
C SER A 27 -0.49 -19.85 15.74
N GLY A 28 -0.06 -20.30 14.55
CA GLY A 28 0.30 -21.70 14.28
C GLY A 28 -0.89 -22.67 14.22
N ASP A 29 -2.11 -22.20 14.49
CA ASP A 29 -3.35 -22.99 14.52
C ASP A 29 -4.05 -23.09 13.15
N VAL A 30 -3.32 -22.85 12.06
CA VAL A 30 -3.86 -22.83 10.69
C VAL A 30 -3.41 -24.05 9.91
N GLU A 31 -4.35 -24.70 9.21
CA GLU A 31 -4.04 -25.81 8.33
C GLU A 31 -3.03 -25.41 7.24
N LEU A 32 -2.23 -26.36 6.75
CA LEU A 32 -1.16 -26.10 5.77
C LEU A 32 -1.67 -25.37 4.52
N GLU A 33 -2.77 -25.85 3.92
CA GLU A 33 -3.37 -25.24 2.74
C GLU A 33 -3.79 -23.79 3.01
N LYS A 34 -4.35 -23.54 4.19
CA LYS A 34 -4.76 -22.19 4.59
C LYS A 34 -3.57 -21.29 4.85
N SER A 35 -2.48 -21.84 5.40
CA SER A 35 -1.22 -21.13 5.62
C SER A 35 -0.59 -20.67 4.30
N ILE A 36 -0.66 -21.49 3.25
CA ILE A 36 -0.20 -21.11 1.90
C ILE A 36 -1.03 -19.94 1.36
N GLN A 37 -2.36 -20.02 1.45
CA GLN A 37 -3.25 -18.93 1.01
C GLN A 37 -3.00 -17.63 1.78
N LEU A 38 -2.79 -17.71 3.10
CA LEU A 38 -2.46 -16.56 3.94
C LEU A 38 -1.12 -15.96 3.53
N TYR A 39 -0.11 -16.79 3.24
CA TYR A 39 1.19 -16.32 2.78
C TYR A 39 1.09 -15.59 1.43
N GLU A 40 0.39 -16.17 0.44
CA GLU A 40 0.17 -15.53 -0.87
C GLU A 40 -0.57 -14.20 -0.72
N ARG A 41 -1.60 -14.17 0.13
CA ARG A 41 -2.35 -12.95 0.45
C ARG A 41 -1.45 -11.91 1.11
N GLY A 42 -0.65 -12.30 2.09
CA GLY A 42 0.32 -11.43 2.78
C GLY A 42 1.36 -10.84 1.82
N ALA A 43 1.87 -11.64 0.88
CA ALA A 43 2.80 -11.17 -0.14
C ALA A 43 2.15 -10.11 -1.06
N ALA A 44 0.89 -10.33 -1.47
CA ALA A 44 0.16 -9.36 -2.27
C ALA A 44 -0.09 -8.04 -1.50
N LEU A 45 -0.48 -8.14 -0.22
CA LEU A 45 -0.70 -6.98 0.64
C LEU A 45 0.59 -6.18 0.87
N LYS A 46 1.72 -6.86 1.14
CA LYS A 46 3.04 -6.23 1.26
C LYS A 46 3.39 -5.45 0.00
N LYS A 47 3.24 -6.06 -1.17
CA LYS A 47 3.50 -5.40 -2.46
C LYS A 47 2.64 -4.14 -2.63
N ARG A 48 1.36 -4.21 -2.26
CA ARG A 48 0.46 -3.04 -2.31
C ARG A 48 0.91 -1.91 -1.39
N CYS A 49 1.34 -2.23 -0.17
CA CYS A 49 1.88 -1.25 0.76
C CYS A 49 3.11 -0.55 0.17
N GLU A 50 4.05 -1.30 -0.41
CA GLU A 50 5.25 -0.77 -1.06
C GLU A 50 4.90 0.15 -2.24
N GLU A 51 3.95 -0.26 -3.10
CA GLU A 51 3.46 0.57 -4.20
C GLU A 51 2.88 1.90 -3.71
N LYS A 52 2.06 1.87 -2.66
CA LYS A 52 1.43 3.07 -2.08
C LYS A 52 2.44 4.00 -1.42
N LEU A 53 3.46 3.46 -0.76
CA LEU A 53 4.56 4.26 -0.20
C LEU A 53 5.36 4.92 -1.31
N LYS A 54 5.71 4.18 -2.37
CA LYS A 54 6.41 4.73 -3.54
C LYS A 54 5.63 5.86 -4.20
N GLU A 55 4.32 5.67 -4.42
CA GLU A 55 3.44 6.72 -4.94
C GLU A 55 3.44 7.98 -4.05
N ALA A 56 3.48 7.82 -2.73
CA ALA A 56 3.52 8.93 -1.79
C ALA A 56 4.88 9.65 -1.82
N GLU A 57 5.98 8.90 -1.84
CA GLU A 57 7.34 9.43 -1.97
C GLU A 57 7.52 10.23 -3.26
N GLU A 58 7.04 9.71 -4.40
CA GLU A 58 7.09 10.40 -5.69
C GLU A 58 6.30 11.72 -5.66
N LYS A 59 5.12 11.73 -5.04
CA LYS A 59 4.31 12.95 -4.87
C LYS A 59 5.01 13.98 -3.99
N VAL A 60 5.63 13.56 -2.89
CA VAL A 60 6.38 14.47 -2.01
C VAL A 60 7.62 15.01 -2.72
N ALA A 61 8.35 14.18 -3.45
CA ALA A 61 9.51 14.60 -4.25
C ALA A 61 9.12 15.62 -5.32
N ALA A 62 7.96 15.47 -5.96
CA ALA A 62 7.44 16.44 -6.92
C ALA A 62 7.04 17.80 -6.29
N ILE A 63 6.79 17.85 -4.97
CA ILE A 63 6.48 19.07 -4.23
C ILE A 63 7.75 19.83 -3.79
N THR A 64 8.95 19.36 -4.15
CA THR A 64 10.20 20.07 -3.81
C THR A 64 10.22 21.50 -4.37
N PHE A 65 10.07 22.44 -3.44
CA PHE A 65 10.19 23.87 -3.62
C PHE A 65 11.59 24.22 -4.13
N ASP A 66 11.70 25.31 -4.89
CA ASP A 66 13.02 25.84 -5.22
C ASP A 66 13.79 26.33 -4.00
N GLU A 67 15.05 26.72 -4.21
CA GLU A 67 15.97 27.23 -3.16
C GLU A 67 15.41 28.41 -2.34
N THR A 68 14.24 28.96 -2.71
CA THR A 68 13.56 30.07 -2.03
C THR A 68 12.28 29.67 -1.29
N GLY A 69 11.87 28.40 -1.32
CA GLY A 69 10.60 27.95 -0.74
C GLY A 69 9.38 28.29 -1.59
N ALA A 70 9.56 28.60 -2.88
CA ALA A 70 8.47 28.83 -3.83
C ALA A 70 8.16 27.55 -4.64
N PRO A 71 6.89 27.21 -4.88
CA PRO A 71 6.52 26.03 -5.65
C PRO A 71 6.99 26.19 -7.10
N LYS A 72 8.00 25.41 -7.51
CA LYS A 72 8.45 25.35 -8.91
C LYS A 72 7.49 24.47 -9.72
N GLY A 73 6.37 25.07 -10.11
CA GLY A 73 5.47 24.53 -11.14
C GLY A 73 4.21 23.89 -10.59
N THR A 74 3.10 24.60 -10.67
CA THR A 74 1.80 23.96 -10.87
C THR A 74 1.66 23.74 -12.38
N THR A 75 1.84 22.50 -12.86
CA THR A 75 1.31 22.17 -14.18
C THR A 75 -0.21 22.30 -14.07
N PRO A 76 -0.87 23.16 -14.88
CA PRO A 76 -2.32 23.15 -14.93
C PRO A 76 -2.76 21.74 -15.32
N VAL A 77 -3.65 21.14 -14.54
CA VAL A 77 -4.45 20.03 -15.06
C VAL A 77 -5.23 20.62 -16.22
N ASP A 78 -4.86 20.23 -17.44
CA ASP A 78 -5.64 20.55 -18.63
C ASP A 78 -7.04 19.95 -18.45
N THR A 79 -8.02 20.80 -18.17
CA THR A 79 -9.42 20.51 -18.42
C THR A 79 -9.67 20.66 -19.91
N GLN A 80 -9.61 19.54 -20.63
CA GLN A 80 -10.32 19.37 -21.90
C GLN A 80 -11.10 18.06 -21.88
#